data_AF-K7MCD1-F1
#
_entry.id   AF-K7MCD1-F1
#
_cell.length_a   1.000
_cell.length_b   1.000
_cell.length_c   1.000
_cell.angle_alpha   90.00
_cell.angle_beta   90.00
_cell.angle_gamma   90.00
#
_symmetry.space_group_name_H-M   'P 1'
#
loop_
_entity.id
_entity.type
_entity.pdbx_description
1 polymer ?
#
loop_
_entity_poly.entity_id
_entity_poly.type
_entity_poly.pdbx_seq_one_letter_code
_entity_poly.pdbx_strand_id
1 'polypeptide(L)'
;MTPINPIRLTELVNLVPKPTRRRLRRSRSRIPITSEDPRKQNPKAFAFSSSNKAKCLQSRAVEKEQRRLHAPIIDRSYGGPTPYVVVVQGPPQVGKSLLIKSLVKHYTKHNFPDVRGLITIVSGL
;
A
#
# COMPACT_ATOMS: atom_id res chain seq x y z
N MET A 1 -3.30 22.45 -20.45
CA MET A 1 -3.81 21.37 -19.57
C MET A 1 -3.59 20.06 -20.28
N THR A 2 -2.56 19.29 -19.88
CA THR A 2 -2.29 17.98 -20.48
C THR A 2 -3.28 16.97 -19.91
N PRO A 3 -4.00 16.19 -20.73
CA PRO A 3 -4.89 15.18 -20.22
C PRO A 3 -4.04 14.09 -19.57
N ILE A 4 -4.26 13.86 -18.29
CA ILE A 4 -3.78 12.68 -17.58
C ILE A 4 -4.47 11.49 -18.26
N ASN A 5 -3.74 10.79 -19.13
CA ASN A 5 -4.22 9.59 -19.79
C ASN A 5 -4.72 8.60 -18.71
N PRO A 6 -6.01 8.22 -18.72
CA PRO A 6 -6.47 7.17 -17.84
C PRO A 6 -5.79 5.90 -18.31
N ILE A 7 -4.96 5.32 -17.43
CA ILE A 7 -4.35 4.01 -17.63
C ILE A 7 -5.49 3.06 -18.00
N ARG A 8 -5.53 2.66 -19.26
CA ARG A 8 -6.45 1.65 -19.79
C ARG A 8 -6.11 0.33 -19.10
N LEU A 9 -6.69 0.13 -17.92
CA LEU A 9 -6.64 -1.13 -17.16
C LEU A 9 -7.32 -2.29 -17.90
N THR A 10 -7.80 -2.07 -19.11
CA THR A 10 -8.36 -3.07 -20.02
C THR A 10 -7.35 -3.62 -21.03
N GLU A 11 -6.12 -3.08 -21.13
CA GLU A 11 -5.12 -3.56 -22.11
C GLU A 11 -4.05 -4.51 -21.56
N LEU A 12 -3.95 -4.72 -20.23
CA LEU A 12 -3.00 -5.69 -19.65
C LEU A 12 -3.57 -7.04 -19.25
N VAL A 13 -4.84 -7.34 -19.58
CA VAL A 13 -5.46 -8.65 -19.32
C VAL A 13 -5.53 -9.55 -20.58
N ASN A 14 -4.96 -9.09 -21.71
CA ASN A 14 -4.91 -9.85 -22.98
C ASN A 14 -3.52 -10.42 -23.32
N LEU A 15 -2.53 -10.34 -22.43
CA LEU A 15 -1.22 -10.98 -22.60
C LEU A 15 -1.19 -12.48 -22.23
N VAL A 16 -2.35 -13.10 -22.01
CA VAL A 16 -2.43 -14.57 -21.96
C VAL A 16 -2.92 -15.07 -23.32
N PRO A 17 -2.06 -15.73 -24.13
CA PRO A 17 -2.48 -16.26 -25.42
C PRO A 17 -3.59 -17.29 -25.19
N LYS A 18 -4.77 -17.04 -25.77
CA LYS A 18 -5.84 -18.06 -25.83
C LYS A 18 -5.25 -19.28 -26.55
N PRO A 19 -5.20 -20.47 -25.94
CA PRO A 19 -4.69 -21.64 -26.64
C PRO A 19 -5.69 -22.03 -27.72
N THR A 20 -5.43 -21.66 -28.97
CA THR A 20 -6.07 -22.30 -30.12
C THR A 20 -5.78 -23.80 -30.04
N ARG A 21 -6.83 -24.63 -29.92
CA ARG A 21 -6.76 -26.09 -29.95
C ARG A 21 -6.25 -26.57 -31.32
N ARG A 22 -4.94 -26.45 -31.57
CA ARG A 22 -4.27 -27.16 -32.66
C ARG A 22 -3.78 -28.50 -32.12
N ARG A 23 -4.38 -29.60 -32.60
CA ARG A 23 -3.87 -30.96 -32.44
C ARG A 23 -2.48 -31.02 -33.09
N LEU A 24 -1.41 -30.94 -32.31
CA LEU A 24 -0.05 -31.15 -32.81
C LEU A 24 0.41 -32.57 -32.44
N ARG A 25 0.70 -33.38 -33.46
CA ARG A 25 1.26 -34.74 -33.34
C ARG A 25 2.62 -34.65 -32.64
N ARG A 26 2.76 -35.32 -31.49
CA ARG A 26 4.02 -35.35 -30.72
C ARG A 26 5.01 -36.30 -31.38
N SER A 27 6.02 -35.78 -32.07
CA SER A 27 7.29 -36.46 -32.26
C SER A 27 8.19 -36.15 -31.05
N ARG A 28 8.62 -37.20 -30.34
CA ARG A 28 9.56 -37.11 -29.23
C ARG A 28 10.99 -37.19 -29.78
N SER A 29 11.73 -36.08 -29.81
CA SER A 29 13.20 -36.12 -29.80
C SER A 29 13.67 -35.60 -28.44
N ARG A 30 14.45 -36.42 -27.74
CA ARG A 30 15.11 -36.07 -26.48
C ARG A 30 16.48 -35.47 -26.84
N ILE A 31 16.63 -34.17 -26.70
CA ILE A 31 17.94 -33.49 -26.76
C ILE A 31 18.21 -32.95 -25.35
N PRO A 32 19.37 -33.23 -24.73
CA PRO A 32 19.71 -32.66 -23.42
C PRO A 32 20.16 -31.22 -23.63
N ILE A 33 19.52 -30.26 -22.93
CA ILE A 33 19.85 -28.84 -23.05
C ILE A 33 20.45 -28.37 -21.72
N THR A 34 21.76 -28.27 -21.70
CA THR A 34 22.53 -27.34 -20.86
C THR A 34 22.45 -25.96 -21.50
N SER A 35 21.86 -24.98 -20.81
CA SER A 35 22.13 -23.53 -20.87
C SER A 35 20.88 -22.66 -20.58
N GLU A 36 21.09 -21.66 -19.74
CA GLU A 36 20.17 -20.65 -19.19
C GLU A 36 19.59 -19.70 -20.26
N ASP A 37 18.83 -20.21 -21.24
CA ASP A 37 18.08 -19.38 -22.19
C ASP A 37 16.58 -19.33 -21.81
N PRO A 38 16.00 -18.18 -21.43
CA PRO A 38 14.59 -18.09 -21.02
C PRO A 38 13.60 -18.48 -22.13
N ARG A 39 14.07 -18.52 -23.39
CA ARG A 39 13.29 -18.91 -24.57
C ARG A 39 13.11 -20.43 -24.70
N LYS A 40 13.91 -21.24 -24.00
CA LYS A 40 13.87 -22.72 -24.06
C LYS A 40 13.02 -23.34 -22.95
N GLN A 41 12.53 -22.54 -22.00
CA GLN A 41 11.65 -23.01 -20.93
C GLN A 41 10.25 -23.33 -21.47
N ASN A 42 9.72 -24.50 -21.12
CA ASN A 42 8.38 -24.94 -21.54
C ASN A 42 7.30 -24.05 -20.89
N PRO A 43 6.58 -23.19 -21.63
CA PRO A 43 5.63 -22.23 -21.05
C PRO A 43 4.43 -22.90 -20.36
N LYS A 44 4.15 -24.18 -20.68
CA LYS A 44 3.09 -24.95 -20.01
C LYS A 44 3.46 -25.35 -18.58
N ALA A 45 4.74 -25.42 -18.25
CA ALA A 45 5.19 -25.74 -16.89
C ALA A 45 4.97 -24.57 -15.93
N PHE A 46 4.94 -23.33 -16.43
CA PHE A 46 4.73 -22.10 -15.64
C PHE A 46 3.27 -21.60 -15.68
N ALA A 47 2.34 -22.44 -16.12
CA ALA A 47 0.92 -22.12 -16.09
C ALA A 47 0.41 -22.16 -14.63
N PHE A 48 -0.54 -21.27 -14.31
CA PHE A 48 -1.24 -21.32 -13.02
C PHE A 48 -2.06 -22.62 -12.90
N SER A 49 -2.27 -23.10 -11.67
CA SER A 49 -3.12 -24.28 -11.42
C SER A 49 -4.62 -23.99 -11.56
N SER A 50 -5.06 -22.76 -11.26
CA SER A 50 -6.46 -22.30 -11.40
C SER A 50 -6.54 -20.89 -11.98
N SER A 51 -7.27 -20.73 -13.10
CA SER A 51 -7.43 -19.45 -13.81
C SER A 51 -8.20 -18.43 -12.99
N ASN A 52 -9.27 -18.89 -12.35
CA ASN A 52 -10.15 -18.04 -11.56
C ASN A 52 -9.43 -17.51 -10.32
N LYS A 53 -8.60 -18.36 -9.67
CA LYS A 53 -7.79 -17.94 -8.52
C LYS A 53 -6.69 -16.96 -8.93
N ALA A 54 -5.98 -17.23 -10.02
CA ALA A 54 -4.96 -16.33 -10.55
C ALA A 54 -5.54 -14.94 -10.89
N LYS A 55 -6.69 -14.91 -11.59
CA LYS A 55 -7.39 -13.66 -11.92
C LYS A 55 -7.80 -12.89 -10.66
N CYS A 56 -8.38 -13.58 -9.67
CA CYS A 56 -8.78 -12.94 -8.42
C CYS A 56 -7.59 -12.34 -7.66
N LEU A 57 -6.45 -13.05 -7.58
CA LEU A 57 -5.24 -12.55 -6.94
C LEU A 57 -4.63 -11.37 -7.69
N GLN A 58 -4.58 -11.43 -9.03
CA GLN A 58 -4.11 -10.32 -9.86
C GLN A 58 -4.99 -9.08 -9.66
N SER A 59 -6.32 -9.23 -9.69
CA SER A 59 -7.23 -8.11 -9.44
C SER A 59 -7.03 -7.50 -8.05
N ARG A 60 -6.87 -8.33 -7.00
CA ARG A 60 -6.59 -7.85 -5.64
C ARG A 60 -5.25 -7.14 -5.51
N ALA A 61 -4.21 -7.63 -6.18
CA ALA A 61 -2.89 -7.01 -6.18
C ALA A 61 -2.94 -5.63 -6.85
N VAL A 62 -3.56 -5.55 -8.03
CA VAL A 62 -3.74 -4.30 -8.76
C VAL A 62 -4.56 -3.28 -7.96
N GLU A 63 -5.64 -3.71 -7.31
CA GLU A 63 -6.45 -2.83 -6.46
C GLU A 63 -5.65 -2.31 -5.25
N LYS A 64 -4.84 -3.17 -4.61
CA LYS A 64 -3.99 -2.79 -3.48
C LYS A 64 -2.91 -1.79 -3.90
N GLU A 65 -2.33 -1.96 -5.08
CA GLU A 65 -1.36 -1.01 -5.63
C GLU A 65 -2.02 0.34 -5.93
N GLN A 66 -3.20 0.33 -6.55
CA GLN A 66 -3.94 1.57 -6.82
C GLN A 66 -4.30 2.36 -5.56
N ARG A 67 -4.73 1.69 -4.48
CA ARG A 67 -5.03 2.35 -3.19
C ARG A 67 -3.82 2.99 -2.52
N ARG A 68 -2.59 2.58 -2.89
CA ARG A 68 -1.33 3.14 -2.33
C ARG A 68 -0.86 4.38 -3.09
N LEU A 69 -1.26 4.55 -4.33
CA LEU A 69 -0.85 5.67 -5.18
C LEU A 69 -1.59 6.94 -4.76
N HIS A 70 -0.88 7.88 -4.14
CA HIS A 70 -1.38 9.21 -3.80
C HIS A 70 -0.75 10.26 -4.74
N ALA A 71 -1.38 11.44 -4.86
CA ALA A 71 -0.82 12.53 -5.65
C ALA A 71 0.55 12.95 -5.05
N PRO A 72 1.60 13.13 -5.87
CA PRO A 72 2.90 13.55 -5.37
C PRO A 72 2.80 14.98 -4.84
N ILE A 73 3.09 15.16 -3.55
CA ILE A 73 3.16 16.45 -2.88
C ILE A 73 4.61 16.65 -2.45
N ILE A 74 5.14 17.85 -2.69
CA ILE A 74 6.50 18.23 -2.24
C ILE A 74 6.43 18.42 -0.73
N ASP A 75 7.15 17.60 0.02
CA ASP A 75 7.34 17.84 1.45
C ASP A 75 8.27 19.04 1.66
N ARG A 76 7.85 19.97 2.52
CA ARG A 76 8.57 21.20 2.85
C ARG A 76 9.03 21.21 4.32
N SER A 77 9.15 20.04 4.94
CA SER A 77 9.67 19.90 6.29
C SER A 77 11.18 20.24 6.31
N TYR A 78 11.51 21.46 6.73
CA TYR A 78 12.90 21.92 6.90
C TYR A 78 13.28 21.85 8.39
N GLY A 79 14.21 20.96 8.75
CA GLY A 79 14.75 20.81 10.12
C GLY A 79 14.30 19.55 10.84
N GLY A 80 14.48 19.53 12.17
CA GLY A 80 13.99 18.45 13.02
C GLY A 80 12.45 18.41 13.09
N PRO A 81 11.84 17.26 13.47
CA PRO A 81 10.39 17.16 13.55
C PRO A 81 9.84 18.16 14.56
N THR A 82 9.00 19.10 14.08
CA THR A 82 8.31 20.06 14.95
C THR A 82 7.35 19.33 15.90
N PRO A 83 7.12 19.83 17.13
CA PRO A 83 6.15 19.24 18.04
C PRO A 83 4.77 19.09 17.40
N TYR A 84 4.17 17.91 17.52
CA TYR A 84 2.82 17.64 17.01
C TYR A 84 1.78 18.46 17.77
N VAL A 85 0.90 19.16 17.04
CA VAL A 85 -0.19 19.94 17.62
C VAL A 85 -1.44 19.07 17.73
N VAL A 86 -1.88 18.82 18.96
CA VAL A 86 -3.10 18.05 19.26
C VAL A 86 -4.15 18.99 19.84
N VAL A 87 -5.34 19.01 19.24
CA VAL A 87 -6.46 19.86 19.70
C VAL A 87 -7.54 18.97 20.33
N VAL A 88 -7.93 19.31 21.56
CA VAL A 88 -9.04 18.66 22.27
C VAL A 88 -10.31 19.50 22.09
N GLN A 89 -11.22 19.06 21.24
CA GLN A 89 -12.47 19.74 20.91
C GLN A 89 -13.69 18.92 21.38
N GLY A 90 -14.77 19.58 21.79
CA GLY A 90 -16.03 18.92 22.15
C GLY A 90 -17.06 19.86 22.79
N PRO A 91 -18.27 19.38 23.13
CA PRO A 91 -19.32 20.15 23.81
C PRO A 91 -18.85 20.76 25.16
N PRO A 92 -19.59 21.71 25.75
CA PRO A 92 -19.30 22.18 27.11
C PRO A 92 -19.50 21.04 28.14
N GLN A 93 -18.81 21.12 29.27
CA GLN A 93 -18.94 20.22 30.43
C GLN A 93 -18.59 18.73 30.23
N VAL A 94 -18.07 18.30 29.08
CA VAL A 94 -17.62 16.90 28.85
C VAL A 94 -16.28 16.52 29.49
N GLY A 95 -15.67 17.41 30.28
CA GLY A 95 -14.38 17.14 30.93
C GLY A 95 -13.14 17.29 30.05
N LYS A 96 -13.18 18.13 28.99
CA LYS A 96 -12.01 18.42 28.13
C LYS A 96 -10.76 18.82 28.91
N SER A 97 -10.93 19.69 29.92
CA SER A 97 -9.84 20.09 30.81
C SER A 97 -9.33 18.93 31.68
N LEU A 98 -10.22 18.05 32.13
CA LEU A 98 -9.85 16.86 32.90
C LEU A 98 -9.04 15.87 32.07
N LEU A 99 -9.40 15.67 30.80
CA LEU A 99 -8.61 14.86 29.86
C LEU A 99 -7.19 15.41 29.71
N ILE A 100 -7.05 16.72 29.50
CA ILE A 100 -5.73 17.36 29.39
C ILE A 100 -4.93 17.18 30.70
N LYS A 101 -5.54 17.40 31.88
CA LYS A 101 -4.87 17.16 33.18
C LYS A 101 -4.43 15.71 33.34
N SER A 102 -5.29 14.76 32.95
CA SER A 102 -5.00 13.33 33.05
C SER A 102 -3.83 12.92 32.15
N LEU A 103 -3.78 13.43 30.92
CA LEU A 103 -2.67 13.18 29.99
C LEU A 103 -1.36 13.79 30.49
N VAL A 104 -1.37 15.06 30.90
CA VAL A 104 -0.17 15.72 31.43
C VAL A 104 0.35 14.96 32.66
N LYS A 105 -0.54 14.56 33.57
CA LYS A 105 -0.19 13.75 34.75
C LYS A 105 0.39 12.40 34.37
N HIS A 106 -0.16 11.73 33.35
CA HIS A 106 0.32 10.43 32.90
C HIS A 106 1.75 10.51 32.34
N TYR A 107 2.04 11.52 31.51
CA TYR A 107 3.34 11.65 30.85
C TYR A 107 4.41 12.28 31.73
N THR A 108 4.08 13.34 32.46
CA THR A 108 5.06 14.10 33.25
C THR A 108 5.15 13.64 34.71
N LYS A 109 4.21 12.81 35.17
CA LYS A 109 4.03 12.42 36.58
C LYS A 109 3.80 13.60 37.54
N HIS A 110 3.56 14.80 37.03
CA HIS A 110 3.24 15.99 37.81
C HIS A 110 1.74 16.31 37.76
N ASN A 111 1.19 16.73 38.90
CA ASN A 111 -0.18 17.24 38.94
C ASN A 111 -0.21 18.66 38.37
N PHE A 112 -1.04 18.89 37.35
CA PHE A 112 -1.21 20.19 36.71
C PHE A 112 -2.58 20.79 37.08
N PRO A 113 -2.64 21.80 37.98
CA PRO A 113 -3.89 22.26 38.57
C PRO A 113 -4.77 23.06 37.61
N ASP A 114 -4.17 23.89 36.74
CA ASP A 114 -4.90 24.78 35.84
C ASP A 114 -4.49 24.59 34.38
N VAL A 115 -5.44 24.16 33.54
CA VAL A 115 -5.24 23.98 32.11
C VAL A 115 -5.59 25.27 31.39
N ARG A 116 -4.57 26.10 31.11
CA ARG A 116 -4.71 27.34 30.35
C ARG A 116 -3.59 27.44 29.31
N GLY A 117 -3.93 27.90 28.11
CA GLY A 117 -2.96 28.11 27.03
C GLY A 117 -2.49 26.83 26.33
N LEU A 118 -1.39 26.97 25.60
CA LEU A 118 -0.70 25.87 24.92
C LEU A 118 0.13 25.08 25.93
N ILE A 119 0.08 23.75 25.86
CA ILE A 119 0.84 22.87 26.75
C ILE A 119 1.66 21.93 25.90
N THR A 120 2.98 22.01 26.04
CA THR A 120 3.92 21.11 25.36
C THR A 120 4.36 20.04 26.33
N ILE A 121 4.17 18.78 25.95
CA ILE A 121 4.66 17.62 26.69
C ILE A 121 5.56 16.80 25.77
N VAL A 122 6.61 16.23 26.36
CA VAL A 122 7.43 15.22 25.68
C VAL A 122 6.82 13.86 25.99
N SER A 123 6.34 13.18 24.95
CA SER A 123 5.76 11.83 25.04
C SER A 123 6.70 10.84 24.37
N GLY A 124 7.57 10.22 25.17
CA GLY A 124 8.59 9.27 24.69
C GLY A 124 9.96 9.90 24.47
N LEU A 125 11.00 9.07 24.55
CA LEU A 125 12.39 9.40 24.20
C LEU A 125 12.58 9.36 22.69
#